data_AF-A0A8E2AWJ0-F1
#
_entry.id   AF-A0A8E2AWJ0-F1
#
_cell.length_a   1.000
_cell.length_b   1.000
_cell.length_c   1.000
_cell.angle_alpha   90.00
_cell.angle_beta   90.00
_cell.angle_gamma   90.00
#
_symmetry.space_group_name_H-M   'P 1'
#
loop_
_entity.id
_entity.type
_entity.pdbx_description
1 polymer ?
#
loop_
_entity_poly.entity_id
_entity_poly.type
_entity_poly.pdbx_seq_one_letter_code
_entity_poly.pdbx_strand_id
1 'polypeptide(L)'
;MPHGNYLVNLGNPDDEKREKSYQCFLDDLKRCQALGLHLYNFHPGSTVGQTTPEASLTLVADCINRAHRETENVVLILENMAGAGNVLGGRFSELGSVIQQVVDKSRVGVCLDTCHMFAAGYDIRTKEGWDATMIEFEHEIGLQYLRGMHLNDSKASLGSKRDRHANIGLGELKLSTFAHILSDPRTQGLPLILETPAFDAPGTNWRTGGMDVWRSEVAVLHRLADHSGTDAGFEGRLAEWTRELADMVGEASGVRSAKGNKVNHEGRPVKKRRKGKAAEDEAEETDEEHHCCSDDGTI
;
A
#
# COMPACT_ATOMS: atom_id res chain seq x y z
N MET A 1 11.01 7.58 -1.98
CA MET A 1 10.14 7.04 -3.04
C MET A 1 8.75 7.61 -2.80
N PRO A 2 8.39 8.75 -3.41
CA PRO A 2 7.03 9.28 -3.37
C PRO A 2 6.02 8.26 -3.89
N HIS A 3 4.78 8.41 -3.42
CA HIS A 3 3.67 7.54 -3.75
C HIS A 3 2.57 8.32 -4.46
N GLY A 4 2.04 7.76 -5.54
CA GLY A 4 0.93 8.33 -6.27
C GLY A 4 -0.39 8.30 -5.51
N ASN A 5 -1.29 9.21 -5.89
CA ASN A 5 -2.61 9.28 -5.27
C ASN A 5 -3.43 8.01 -5.56
N TYR A 6 -4.07 7.44 -4.53
CA TYR A 6 -4.93 6.25 -4.63
C TYR A 6 -6.13 6.41 -5.59
N LEU A 7 -6.48 7.64 -5.97
CA LEU A 7 -7.53 7.93 -6.95
C LEU A 7 -7.08 7.72 -8.41
N VAL A 8 -5.77 7.65 -8.67
CA VAL A 8 -5.23 7.41 -10.01
C VAL A 8 -5.49 5.96 -10.42
N ASN A 9 -6.18 5.76 -11.54
CA ASN A 9 -6.38 4.44 -12.13
C ASN A 9 -5.95 4.46 -13.61
N LEU A 10 -4.70 4.08 -13.88
CA LEU A 10 -4.16 4.02 -15.24
C LEU A 10 -4.74 2.85 -16.05
N GLY A 11 -5.28 1.83 -15.39
CA GLY A 11 -5.96 0.70 -16.02
C GLY A 11 -7.44 0.92 -16.34
N ASN A 12 -8.00 2.11 -16.07
CA ASN A 12 -9.43 2.35 -16.25
C ASN A 12 -9.83 2.22 -17.74
N PRO A 13 -10.81 1.36 -18.11
CA PRO A 13 -11.22 1.22 -19.51
C PRO A 13 -11.99 2.44 -20.05
N ASP A 14 -12.51 3.30 -19.18
CA ASP A 14 -13.11 4.57 -19.58
C ASP A 14 -12.03 5.60 -19.92
N ASP A 15 -11.99 6.02 -21.18
CA ASP A 15 -10.96 6.91 -21.73
C ASP A 15 -10.88 8.26 -21.02
N GLU A 16 -12.03 8.87 -20.68
CA GLU A 16 -12.06 10.18 -20.03
C GLU A 16 -11.54 10.07 -18.59
N LYS A 17 -11.96 9.04 -17.85
CA LYS A 17 -11.47 8.79 -16.49
C LYS A 17 -9.99 8.40 -16.47
N ARG A 18 -9.54 7.64 -17.46
CA ARG A 18 -8.13 7.27 -17.61
C ARG A 18 -7.28 8.49 -17.95
N GLU A 19 -7.73 9.36 -18.86
CA GLU A 19 -6.99 10.59 -19.19
C GLU A 19 -6.88 11.52 -17.98
N LYS A 20 -7.95 11.69 -17.19
CA LYS A 20 -7.88 12.46 -15.93
C LYS A 20 -6.86 11.86 -14.95
N SER A 21 -6.86 10.53 -14.80
CA SER A 21 -5.89 9.82 -13.97
C SER A 21 -4.45 10.01 -14.49
N TYR A 22 -4.26 9.95 -15.81
CA TYR A 22 -2.97 10.14 -16.45
C TYR A 22 -2.45 11.57 -16.27
N GLN A 23 -3.30 12.60 -16.37
CA GLN A 23 -2.87 13.98 -16.14
C GLN A 23 -2.42 14.23 -14.70
N CYS A 24 -3.13 13.67 -13.71
CA CYS A 24 -2.68 13.69 -12.31
C CYS A 24 -1.33 12.96 -12.13
N PHE A 25 -1.21 11.76 -12.71
CA PHE A 25 0.02 10.98 -12.69
C PHE A 25 1.20 11.76 -13.30
N LEU A 26 1.01 12.37 -14.47
CA LEU A 26 2.03 13.17 -15.15
C LEU A 26 2.44 14.41 -14.34
N ASP A 27 1.50 15.09 -13.69
CA ASP A 27 1.82 16.22 -12.80
C ASP A 27 2.72 15.76 -11.64
N ASP A 28 2.38 14.64 -11.00
CA ASP A 28 3.20 14.06 -9.92
C ASP A 28 4.62 13.69 -10.41
N LEU A 29 4.76 13.16 -11.62
CA LEU A 29 6.08 12.88 -12.20
C LEU A 29 6.90 14.15 -12.46
N LYS A 30 6.28 15.20 -13.00
CA LYS A 30 6.93 16.50 -13.20
C LYS A 30 7.37 17.11 -11.87
N ARG A 31 6.58 16.94 -10.81
CA ARG A 31 6.95 17.35 -9.45
C ARG A 31 8.13 16.54 -8.93
N CYS A 32 8.17 15.24 -9.18
CA CYS A 32 9.34 14.41 -8.85
C CYS A 32 10.61 14.92 -9.55
N GLN A 33 10.53 15.22 -10.85
CA GLN A 33 11.65 15.80 -11.60
C GLN A 33 12.10 17.13 -11.00
N ALA A 34 11.16 18.04 -10.72
CA ALA A 34 11.46 19.35 -10.15
C ALA A 34 12.10 19.26 -8.75
N LEU A 35 11.80 18.21 -8.00
CA LEU A 35 12.37 17.93 -6.68
C LEU A 35 13.66 17.08 -6.74
N GLY A 36 14.11 16.67 -7.93
CA GLY A 36 15.27 15.79 -8.10
C GLY A 36 15.04 14.36 -7.59
N LEU A 37 13.79 13.90 -7.56
CA LEU A 37 13.42 12.56 -7.11
C LEU A 37 13.40 11.59 -8.30
N HIS A 38 13.99 10.41 -8.10
CA HIS A 38 14.24 9.44 -9.18
C HIS A 38 13.32 8.23 -9.20
N LEU A 39 12.56 7.98 -8.13
CA LEU A 39 11.63 6.84 -8.05
C LEU A 39 10.23 7.38 -7.81
N TYR A 40 9.21 6.79 -8.43
CA TYR A 40 7.81 7.12 -8.18
C TYR A 40 6.97 5.84 -8.09
N ASN A 41 6.42 5.57 -6.91
CA ASN A 41 5.62 4.38 -6.63
C ASN A 41 4.14 4.62 -6.91
N PHE A 42 3.45 3.65 -7.49
CA PHE A 42 2.02 3.73 -7.73
C PHE A 42 1.38 2.35 -7.81
N HIS A 43 0.09 2.30 -7.47
CA HIS A 43 -0.74 1.12 -7.69
C HIS A 43 -1.10 1.03 -9.19
N PRO A 44 -1.04 -0.16 -9.82
CA PRO A 44 -1.32 -0.30 -11.26
C PRO A 44 -2.72 0.18 -11.65
N GLY A 45 -3.72 -0.10 -10.81
CA GLY A 45 -5.09 0.34 -11.01
C GLY A 45 -6.12 -0.78 -10.82
N SER A 46 -7.26 -0.65 -11.50
CA SER A 46 -8.40 -1.55 -11.39
C SER A 46 -9.18 -1.61 -12.70
N THR A 47 -9.68 -2.79 -13.05
CA THR A 47 -10.57 -2.97 -14.21
C THR A 47 -11.93 -2.32 -14.01
N VAL A 48 -12.26 -1.91 -12.77
CA VAL A 48 -13.57 -1.44 -12.30
C VAL A 48 -14.74 -2.37 -12.67
N GLY A 49 -14.45 -3.63 -13.01
CA GLY A 49 -15.43 -4.62 -13.44
C GLY A 49 -15.94 -4.41 -14.87
N GLN A 50 -15.28 -3.56 -15.67
CA GLN A 50 -15.72 -3.14 -17.01
C GLN A 50 -14.83 -3.66 -18.14
N THR A 51 -13.71 -4.31 -17.83
CA THR A 51 -12.80 -4.92 -18.82
C THR A 51 -12.05 -6.10 -18.23
N THR A 52 -11.33 -6.85 -19.07
CA THR A 52 -10.47 -7.95 -18.59
C THR A 52 -9.20 -7.40 -17.94
N PRO A 53 -8.58 -8.14 -16.99
CA PRO A 53 -7.30 -7.76 -16.42
C PRO A 53 -6.23 -7.51 -17.47
N GLU A 54 -6.15 -8.34 -18.52
CA GLU A 54 -5.13 -8.26 -19.57
C GLU A 54 -5.25 -6.93 -20.35
N ALA A 55 -6.46 -6.58 -20.77
CA ALA A 55 -6.71 -5.31 -21.46
C ALA A 55 -6.38 -4.11 -20.56
N SER A 56 -6.73 -4.19 -19.28
CA SER A 56 -6.44 -3.14 -18.29
C SER A 56 -4.93 -3.00 -18.03
N LEU A 57 -4.18 -4.10 -17.96
CA LEU A 57 -2.72 -4.09 -17.80
C LEU A 57 -2.02 -3.51 -19.04
N THR A 58 -2.53 -3.75 -20.26
CA THR A 58 -2.05 -3.08 -21.48
C THR A 58 -2.24 -1.56 -21.39
N LEU A 59 -3.40 -1.08 -20.89
CA LEU A 59 -3.61 0.36 -20.67
C LEU A 59 -2.61 0.96 -19.69
N VAL A 60 -2.29 0.23 -18.60
CA VAL A 60 -1.24 0.66 -17.64
C VAL A 60 0.11 0.79 -18.35
N ALA A 61 0.50 -0.21 -19.15
CA ALA A 61 1.76 -0.17 -19.91
C ALA A 61 1.80 1.00 -20.91
N ASP A 62 0.70 1.28 -21.60
CA ASP A 62 0.58 2.40 -22.53
C ASP A 62 0.73 3.75 -21.83
N CYS A 63 0.11 3.91 -20.66
CA CYS A 63 0.28 5.10 -19.82
C CYS A 63 1.74 5.27 -19.35
N ILE A 64 2.41 4.19 -18.93
CA ILE A 64 3.84 4.20 -18.57
C ILE A 64 4.69 4.64 -19.77
N ASN A 65 4.49 4.02 -20.92
CA ASN A 65 5.22 4.34 -22.15
C ASN A 65 5.00 5.79 -22.58
N ARG A 66 3.78 6.32 -22.40
CA ARG A 66 3.46 7.73 -22.66
C ARG A 66 4.19 8.66 -21.68
N ALA A 67 4.13 8.37 -20.38
CA ALA A 67 4.82 9.14 -19.36
C ALA A 67 6.34 9.16 -19.57
N HIS A 68 6.93 8.04 -19.99
CA HIS A 68 8.35 7.96 -20.35
C HIS A 68 8.75 8.90 -21.50
N ARG A 69 7.85 9.19 -22.45
CA ARG A 69 8.11 10.17 -23.53
C ARG A 69 7.94 11.61 -23.07
N GLU A 70 7.13 11.84 -22.05
CA GLU A 70 6.77 13.17 -21.56
C GLU A 70 7.58 13.59 -20.32
N THR A 71 8.43 12.70 -19.79
CA THR A 71 9.25 12.91 -18.59
C THR A 71 10.62 12.24 -18.74
N GLU A 72 11.55 12.63 -17.88
CA GLU A 72 12.94 12.15 -17.85
C GLU A 72 13.33 11.77 -16.42
N ASN A 73 14.31 10.87 -16.26
CA ASN A 73 15.00 10.58 -14.99
C ASN A 73 14.17 9.97 -13.82
N VAL A 74 12.86 9.83 -13.96
CA VAL A 74 12.00 9.15 -12.98
C VAL A 74 11.75 7.71 -13.42
N VAL A 75 12.02 6.76 -12.52
CA VAL A 75 11.73 5.33 -12.65
C VAL A 75 10.35 5.08 -12.04
N LEU A 76 9.45 4.48 -12.82
CA LEU A 76 8.07 4.20 -12.44
C LEU A 76 7.98 2.84 -11.75
N ILE A 77 7.56 2.82 -10.49
CA ILE A 77 7.58 1.66 -9.62
C ILE A 77 6.15 1.15 -9.42
N LEU A 78 5.86 -0.02 -10.00
CA LEU A 78 4.60 -0.72 -9.82
C LEU A 78 4.58 -1.40 -8.46
N GLU A 79 3.58 -1.14 -7.63
CA GLU A 79 3.41 -1.87 -6.38
C GLU A 79 2.55 -3.12 -6.56
N ASN A 80 2.89 -4.22 -5.89
CA ASN A 80 1.97 -5.35 -5.79
C ASN A 80 0.79 -5.01 -4.86
N MET A 81 -0.38 -5.54 -5.17
CA MET A 81 -1.62 -5.20 -4.49
C MET A 81 -2.20 -6.39 -3.73
N ALA A 82 -3.11 -6.15 -2.79
CA ALA A 82 -3.82 -7.22 -2.08
C ALA A 82 -4.79 -8.04 -2.97
N GLY A 83 -5.04 -7.63 -4.22
CA GLY A 83 -5.89 -8.37 -5.18
C GLY A 83 -7.40 -8.34 -4.86
N ALA A 84 -7.88 -7.27 -4.23
CA ALA A 84 -9.29 -7.10 -3.87
C ALA A 84 -10.18 -6.80 -5.09
N GLY A 85 -11.23 -7.60 -5.29
CA GLY A 85 -12.24 -7.34 -6.34
C GLY A 85 -11.63 -7.23 -7.73
N ASN A 86 -11.65 -6.01 -8.28
CA ASN A 86 -11.19 -5.69 -9.63
C ASN A 86 -9.78 -5.06 -9.68
N VAL A 87 -9.08 -5.00 -8.54
CA VAL A 87 -7.72 -4.43 -8.43
C VAL A 87 -6.71 -5.32 -9.16
N LEU A 88 -5.83 -4.68 -9.93
CA LEU A 88 -4.73 -5.32 -10.65
C LEU A 88 -3.47 -5.43 -9.78
N GLY A 89 -2.53 -6.28 -10.17
CA GLY A 89 -1.22 -6.41 -9.52
C GLY A 89 -1.24 -7.31 -8.29
N GLY A 90 -2.28 -8.14 -8.13
CA GLY A 90 -2.36 -9.11 -7.04
C GLY A 90 -1.43 -10.31 -7.23
N ARG A 91 -1.04 -10.59 -8.47
CA ARG A 91 -0.10 -11.65 -8.84
C ARG A 91 1.12 -11.03 -9.49
N PHE A 92 2.31 -11.59 -9.24
CA PHE A 92 3.54 -11.10 -9.88
C PHE A 92 3.49 -11.18 -11.41
N SER A 93 2.84 -12.21 -11.97
CA SER A 93 2.64 -12.34 -13.42
C SER A 93 1.92 -11.14 -14.05
N GLU A 94 1.01 -10.49 -13.32
CA GLU A 94 0.32 -9.28 -13.81
C GLU A 94 1.30 -8.11 -13.92
N LEU A 95 2.13 -7.87 -12.91
CA LEU A 95 3.16 -6.82 -12.95
C LEU A 95 4.23 -7.12 -14.01
N GLY A 96 4.65 -8.38 -14.11
CA GLY A 96 5.55 -8.86 -15.15
C GLY A 96 5.01 -8.58 -16.55
N SER A 97 3.72 -8.82 -16.78
CA SER A 97 3.07 -8.55 -18.07
C SER A 97 3.08 -7.06 -18.45
N VAL A 98 2.97 -6.15 -17.48
CA VAL A 98 3.10 -4.70 -17.71
C VAL A 98 4.53 -4.38 -18.11
N ILE A 99 5.52 -4.85 -17.34
CA ILE A 99 6.95 -4.60 -17.60
C ILE A 99 7.39 -5.12 -18.97
N GLN A 100 6.87 -6.27 -19.41
CA GLN A 100 7.15 -6.82 -20.75
C GLN A 100 6.75 -5.84 -21.86
N GLN A 101 5.60 -5.16 -21.71
CA GLN A 101 5.04 -4.20 -22.66
C GLN A 101 5.67 -2.79 -22.55
N VAL A 102 6.38 -2.49 -21.46
CA VAL A 102 7.12 -1.22 -21.33
C VAL A 102 8.34 -1.21 -22.28
N VAL A 103 8.48 -0.13 -23.06
CA VAL A 103 9.55 0.04 -24.05
C VAL A 103 10.87 0.36 -23.35
N ASP A 104 10.90 1.39 -22.50
CA ASP A 104 12.09 1.76 -21.74
C ASP A 104 12.14 1.03 -20.40
N LYS A 105 12.67 -0.20 -20.44
CA LYS A 105 12.81 -1.07 -19.28
C LYS A 105 13.77 -0.54 -18.21
N SER A 106 14.61 0.45 -18.53
CA SER A 106 15.51 1.06 -17.54
C SER A 106 14.78 1.96 -16.54
N ARG A 107 13.58 2.43 -16.91
CA ARG A 107 12.75 3.35 -16.11
C ARG A 107 11.46 2.73 -15.59
N VAL A 108 11.45 1.43 -15.37
CA VAL A 108 10.37 0.73 -14.67
C VAL A 108 10.93 -0.22 -13.61
N GLY A 109 10.17 -0.45 -12.55
CA GLY A 109 10.50 -1.42 -11.50
C GLY A 109 9.29 -1.80 -10.67
N VAL A 110 9.54 -2.52 -9.57
CA VAL A 110 8.51 -3.03 -8.66
C VAL A 110 8.86 -2.71 -7.20
N CYS A 111 7.84 -2.32 -6.44
CA CYS A 111 7.86 -2.26 -4.99
C CYS A 111 7.10 -3.47 -4.44
N LEU A 112 7.70 -4.17 -3.47
CA LEU A 112 7.03 -5.26 -2.76
C LEU A 112 6.47 -4.78 -1.42
N ASP A 113 5.15 -4.73 -1.29
CA ASP A 113 4.44 -4.52 -0.04
C ASP A 113 4.14 -5.87 0.63
N THR A 114 4.63 -6.04 1.86
CA THR A 114 4.50 -7.29 2.63
C THR A 114 3.07 -7.60 3.05
N CYS A 115 2.27 -6.60 3.41
CA CYS A 115 0.86 -6.80 3.74
C CYS A 115 0.05 -7.19 2.50
N HIS A 116 0.32 -6.57 1.37
CA HIS A 116 -0.31 -6.88 0.09
C HIS A 116 0.03 -8.28 -0.39
N MET A 117 1.31 -8.68 -0.35
CA MET A 117 1.74 -10.04 -0.69
C MET A 117 1.00 -11.07 0.17
N PHE A 118 0.98 -10.85 1.48
CA PHE A 118 0.29 -11.75 2.41
C PHE A 118 -1.23 -11.80 2.16
N ALA A 119 -1.87 -10.65 1.94
CA ALA A 119 -3.29 -10.59 1.64
C ALA A 119 -3.63 -11.23 0.26
N ALA A 120 -2.72 -11.18 -0.70
CA ALA A 120 -2.86 -11.80 -2.01
C ALA A 120 -2.65 -13.32 -2.00
N GLY A 121 -2.00 -13.87 -0.98
CA GLY A 121 -1.83 -15.31 -0.77
C GLY A 121 -0.39 -15.80 -0.68
N TYR A 122 0.59 -14.90 -0.74
CA TYR A 122 2.00 -15.23 -0.55
C TYR A 122 2.32 -15.40 0.94
N ASP A 123 2.50 -16.64 1.40
CA ASP A 123 2.83 -16.90 2.80
C ASP A 123 4.32 -16.67 3.07
N ILE A 124 4.66 -15.43 3.38
CA ILE A 124 6.03 -14.99 3.69
C ILE A 124 6.38 -15.11 5.17
N ARG A 125 5.62 -15.86 5.98
CA ARG A 125 5.85 -15.91 7.44
C ARG A 125 7.10 -16.69 7.85
N THR A 126 7.53 -17.63 7.00
CA THR A 126 8.73 -18.43 7.21
C THR A 126 9.79 -18.09 6.18
N LYS A 127 11.05 -18.43 6.47
CA LYS A 127 12.18 -18.23 5.55
C LYS A 127 11.95 -18.95 4.21
N GLU A 128 11.40 -20.17 4.26
CA GLU A 128 11.10 -20.98 3.09
C GLU A 128 9.99 -20.36 2.25
N GLY A 129 8.95 -19.82 2.90
CA GLY A 129 7.87 -19.12 2.22
C GLY A 129 8.32 -17.82 1.54
N TRP A 130 9.18 -17.05 2.22
CA TRP A 130 9.84 -15.88 1.64
C TRP A 130 10.74 -16.25 0.44
N ASP A 131 11.58 -17.28 0.58
CA ASP A 131 12.46 -17.73 -0.50
C ASP A 131 11.66 -18.21 -1.72
N ALA A 132 10.58 -18.97 -1.51
CA ALA A 132 9.68 -19.40 -2.56
C ALA A 132 9.02 -18.20 -3.26
N THR A 133 8.55 -17.21 -2.50
CA THR A 133 7.97 -15.97 -3.03
C THR A 133 8.98 -15.22 -3.90
N MET A 134 10.24 -15.12 -3.45
CA MET A 134 11.29 -14.45 -4.21
C MET A 134 11.76 -15.23 -5.44
N ILE A 135 11.65 -16.57 -5.45
CA ILE A 135 11.86 -17.40 -6.64
C ILE A 135 10.75 -17.12 -7.67
N GLU A 136 9.49 -17.05 -7.25
CA GLU A 136 8.38 -16.68 -8.14
C GLU A 136 8.57 -15.25 -8.67
N PHE A 137 8.98 -14.31 -7.84
CA PHE A 137 9.28 -12.94 -8.26
C PHE A 137 10.37 -12.89 -9.34
N GLU A 138 11.47 -13.64 -9.16
CA GLU A 138 12.53 -13.76 -10.18
C GLU A 138 11.99 -14.33 -11.50
N HIS A 139 11.13 -15.35 -11.42
CA HIS A 139 10.55 -16.00 -12.59
C HIS A 139 9.58 -15.09 -13.37
N GLU A 140 8.65 -14.44 -12.67
CA GLU A 140 7.57 -13.66 -13.29
C GLU A 140 8.00 -12.24 -13.70
N ILE A 141 8.94 -11.65 -12.95
CA ILE A 141 9.34 -10.24 -13.09
C ILE A 141 10.86 -10.13 -13.32
N GLY A 142 11.66 -10.74 -12.43
CA GLY A 142 13.11 -10.62 -12.39
C GLY A 142 13.60 -9.64 -11.31
N LEU A 143 14.55 -10.08 -10.50
CA LEU A 143 15.12 -9.33 -9.36
C LEU A 143 15.74 -8.00 -9.78
N GLN A 144 16.21 -7.86 -11.03
CA GLN A 144 16.71 -6.60 -11.55
C GLN A 144 15.67 -5.48 -11.60
N TYR A 145 14.37 -5.78 -11.44
CA TYR A 145 13.31 -4.77 -11.35
C TYR A 145 12.88 -4.46 -9.92
N LEU A 146 13.38 -5.16 -8.91
CA LEU A 146 13.11 -4.81 -7.52
C LEU A 146 13.75 -3.46 -7.19
N ARG A 147 12.96 -2.50 -6.71
CA ARG A 147 13.39 -1.10 -6.48
C ARG A 147 13.06 -0.57 -5.10
N GLY A 148 12.27 -1.29 -4.31
CA GLY A 148 11.88 -0.88 -2.96
C GLY A 148 10.95 -1.90 -2.32
N MET A 149 10.67 -1.70 -1.04
CA MET A 149 9.65 -2.45 -0.33
C MET A 149 8.86 -1.55 0.62
N HIS A 150 7.58 -1.87 0.79
CA HIS A 150 6.79 -1.39 1.90
C HIS A 150 6.71 -2.48 2.96
N LEU A 151 7.18 -2.17 4.16
CA LEU A 151 7.19 -3.08 5.29
C LEU A 151 5.97 -2.81 6.16
N ASN A 152 4.94 -3.61 5.92
CA ASN A 152 3.66 -3.53 6.59
C ASN A 152 3.31 -4.91 7.16
N ASP A 153 3.03 -4.99 8.46
CA ASP A 153 2.39 -6.19 9.01
C ASP A 153 0.90 -6.20 8.57
N SER A 154 0.21 -7.33 8.69
CA SER A 154 -1.19 -7.48 8.26
C SER A 154 -2.12 -7.72 9.43
N LYS A 155 -3.21 -6.94 9.52
CA LYS A 155 -4.35 -7.25 10.41
C LYS A 155 -5.26 -8.34 9.84
N ALA A 156 -5.18 -8.58 8.55
CA ALA A 156 -6.03 -9.53 7.84
C ALA A 156 -5.28 -10.86 7.63
N SER A 157 -6.04 -11.95 7.51
CA SER A 157 -5.49 -13.28 7.29
C SER A 157 -4.85 -13.44 5.91
N LEU A 158 -3.99 -14.46 5.77
CA LEU A 158 -3.40 -14.91 4.51
C LEU A 158 -4.50 -15.09 3.44
N GLY A 159 -4.26 -14.57 2.24
CA GLY A 159 -5.18 -14.74 1.09
C GLY A 159 -6.54 -14.05 1.26
N SER A 160 -6.71 -13.17 2.26
CA SER A 160 -7.98 -12.49 2.54
C SER A 160 -8.38 -11.46 1.50
N LYS A 161 -7.44 -11.03 0.64
CA LYS A 161 -7.58 -9.92 -0.30
C LYS A 161 -7.99 -8.60 0.36
N ARG A 162 -7.58 -8.40 1.62
CA ARG A 162 -7.87 -7.18 2.39
C ARG A 162 -6.57 -6.46 2.71
N ASP A 163 -6.42 -5.29 2.11
CA ASP A 163 -5.41 -4.31 2.50
C ASP A 163 -5.79 -3.70 3.86
N ARG A 164 -5.15 -4.19 4.93
CA ARG A 164 -5.34 -3.75 6.31
C ARG A 164 -4.02 -3.81 7.07
N HIS A 165 -3.23 -2.75 6.98
CA HIS A 165 -1.93 -2.69 7.65
C HIS A 165 -2.04 -2.77 9.18
N ALA A 166 -1.13 -3.54 9.77
CA ALA A 166 -0.81 -3.61 11.18
C ALA A 166 0.57 -3.01 11.43
N ASN A 167 0.81 -2.64 12.68
CA ASN A 167 2.13 -2.27 13.16
C ASN A 167 3.06 -3.50 13.19
N ILE A 168 4.34 -3.26 12.99
CA ILE A 168 5.37 -4.30 12.85
C ILE A 168 5.33 -5.27 14.03
N GLY A 169 5.18 -6.56 13.74
CA GLY A 169 5.16 -7.63 14.73
C GLY A 169 3.83 -7.83 15.47
N LEU A 170 2.86 -6.94 15.27
CA LEU A 170 1.58 -6.96 15.97
C LEU A 170 0.43 -7.52 15.11
N GLY A 171 0.70 -7.90 13.87
CA GLY A 171 -0.27 -8.51 12.96
C GLY A 171 -0.07 -10.02 12.79
N GLU A 172 -0.53 -10.57 11.67
CA GLU A 172 -0.43 -11.97 11.29
C GLU A 172 0.97 -12.34 10.76
N LEU A 173 1.75 -11.38 10.26
CA LEU A 173 3.11 -11.65 9.78
C LEU A 173 4.09 -11.85 10.93
N LYS A 174 3.91 -11.16 12.06
CA LYS A 174 4.82 -11.22 13.23
C LYS A 174 6.22 -10.68 12.91
N LEU A 175 6.98 -10.43 13.98
CA LEU A 175 8.31 -9.81 13.88
C LEU A 175 9.34 -10.72 13.19
N SER A 176 9.18 -12.04 13.35
CA SER A 176 10.02 -13.06 12.70
C SER A 176 10.00 -12.98 11.17
N THR A 177 8.90 -12.50 10.57
CA THR A 177 8.82 -12.30 9.11
C THR A 177 9.85 -11.28 8.65
N PHE A 178 9.87 -10.12 9.30
CA PHE A 178 10.77 -9.04 8.92
C PHE A 178 12.24 -9.41 9.14
N ALA A 179 12.55 -10.35 10.04
CA ALA A 179 13.91 -10.79 10.29
C ALA A 179 14.56 -11.42 9.05
N HIS A 180 13.85 -12.30 8.35
CA HIS A 180 14.39 -12.91 7.15
C HIS A 180 14.38 -11.98 5.94
N ILE A 181 13.44 -11.02 5.87
CA ILE A 181 13.43 -10.01 4.81
C ILE A 181 14.64 -9.07 4.95
N LEU A 182 14.93 -8.61 6.16
CA LEU A 182 16.02 -7.67 6.43
C LEU A 182 17.42 -8.30 6.35
N SER A 183 17.51 -9.61 6.59
CA SER A 183 18.77 -10.36 6.48
C SER A 183 19.03 -10.89 5.07
N ASP A 184 18.08 -10.72 4.14
CA ASP A 184 18.22 -11.17 2.77
C ASP A 184 19.19 -10.25 1.99
N PRO A 185 20.23 -10.81 1.33
CA PRO A 185 21.10 -10.01 0.46
C PRO A 185 20.36 -9.32 -0.69
N ARG A 186 19.24 -9.88 -1.17
CA ARG A 186 18.44 -9.34 -2.28
C ARG A 186 17.72 -8.04 -1.95
N THR A 187 17.54 -7.73 -0.66
CA THR A 187 16.84 -6.53 -0.19
C THR A 187 17.80 -5.39 0.21
N GLN A 188 19.11 -5.63 0.16
CA GLN A 188 20.12 -4.65 0.57
C GLN A 188 20.22 -3.47 -0.41
N GLY A 189 20.37 -2.26 0.14
CA GLY A 189 20.46 -1.03 -0.64
C GLY A 189 19.13 -0.53 -1.21
N LEU A 190 18.02 -1.24 -0.94
CA LEU A 190 16.68 -0.81 -1.33
C LEU A 190 16.10 0.17 -0.30
N PRO A 191 15.26 1.13 -0.73
CA PRO A 191 14.40 1.86 0.19
C PRO A 191 13.35 0.90 0.80
N LEU A 192 13.37 0.77 2.12
CA LEU A 192 12.40 0.02 2.91
C LEU A 192 11.55 1.01 3.70
N ILE A 193 10.24 1.06 3.45
CA ILE A 193 9.36 2.16 3.90
C ILE A 193 8.23 1.59 4.76
N LEU A 194 7.93 2.24 5.88
CA LEU A 194 6.78 1.89 6.71
C LEU A 194 5.55 2.68 6.28
N GLU A 195 4.41 1.99 6.19
CA GLU A 195 3.08 2.60 6.02
C GLU A 195 2.11 2.08 7.09
N THR A 196 2.68 1.69 8.23
CA THR A 196 1.97 1.21 9.40
C THR A 196 1.15 2.34 10.05
N PRO A 197 0.10 2.02 10.82
CA PRO A 197 -0.65 3.04 11.54
C PRO A 197 0.22 3.86 12.53
N ALA A 198 0.32 5.17 12.33
CA ALA A 198 1.16 6.06 13.15
C ALA A 198 0.53 6.50 14.50
N PHE A 199 -0.81 6.56 14.57
CA PHE A 199 -1.58 7.08 15.73
C PHE A 199 -1.27 8.51 16.19
N ASP A 200 -0.56 9.28 15.38
CA ASP A 200 -0.25 10.69 15.62
C ASP A 200 -1.49 11.55 15.88
N ALA A 201 -1.31 12.59 16.71
CA ALA A 201 -2.39 13.52 17.02
C ALA A 201 -2.69 14.43 15.81
N PRO A 202 -3.94 14.87 15.60
CA PRO A 202 -4.23 15.82 14.54
C PRO A 202 -3.39 17.11 14.68
N GLY A 203 -2.75 17.53 13.58
CA GLY A 203 -1.91 18.72 13.54
C GLY A 203 -0.46 18.52 13.96
N THR A 204 -0.07 17.32 14.39
CA THR A 204 1.35 16.99 14.59
C THR A 204 2.02 16.68 13.25
N ASN A 205 3.27 17.09 13.10
CA ASN A 205 4.13 16.76 11.97
C ASN A 205 5.57 16.56 12.47
N TRP A 206 6.44 16.10 11.58
CA TRP A 206 7.82 15.76 11.93
C TRP A 206 8.62 16.87 12.65
N ARG A 207 8.24 18.16 12.51
CA ARG A 207 8.88 19.30 13.17
C ARG A 207 8.32 19.60 14.57
N THR A 208 7.07 19.23 14.85
CA THR A 208 6.33 19.66 16.05
C THR A 208 6.02 18.51 17.01
N GLY A 209 6.61 17.33 16.79
CA GLY A 209 6.33 16.10 17.54
C GLY A 209 5.46 15.11 16.76
N GLY A 210 5.35 13.87 17.23
CA GLY A 210 4.73 12.76 16.51
C GLY A 210 5.75 11.80 15.87
N MET A 211 5.23 10.78 15.17
CA MET A 211 5.94 9.65 14.58
C MET A 211 6.61 8.71 15.60
N ASP A 212 6.23 8.76 16.87
CA ASP A 212 6.91 7.98 17.91
C ASP A 212 6.74 6.48 17.71
N VAL A 213 5.58 6.05 17.21
CA VAL A 213 5.34 4.67 16.78
C VAL A 213 6.31 4.27 15.67
N TRP A 214 6.39 5.06 14.59
CA TRP A 214 7.30 4.79 13.48
C TRP A 214 8.77 4.83 13.89
N ARG A 215 9.18 5.76 14.76
CA ARG A 215 10.54 5.80 15.30
C ARG A 215 10.88 4.52 16.06
N SER A 216 9.93 4.02 16.84
CA SER A 216 10.09 2.78 17.61
C SER A 216 10.16 1.56 16.70
N GLU A 217 9.28 1.48 15.70
CA GLU A 217 9.30 0.41 14.69
C GLU A 217 10.61 0.40 13.89
N VAL A 218 11.07 1.56 13.42
CA VAL A 218 12.36 1.72 12.72
C VAL A 218 13.52 1.28 13.64
N ALA A 219 13.52 1.67 14.91
CA ALA A 219 14.55 1.28 15.86
C ALA A 219 14.58 -0.24 16.13
N VAL A 220 13.42 -0.88 16.22
CA VAL A 220 13.33 -2.35 16.32
C VAL A 220 13.84 -3.02 15.05
N LEU A 221 13.44 -2.54 13.86
CA LEU A 221 13.89 -3.11 12.59
C LEU A 221 15.40 -2.98 12.39
N HIS A 222 16.02 -1.86 12.81
CA HIS A 222 17.48 -1.73 12.82
C HIS A 222 18.15 -2.75 13.76
N ARG A 223 17.67 -2.87 14.99
CA ARG A 223 18.16 -3.91 15.92
C ARG A 223 18.00 -5.31 15.34
N LEU A 224 16.90 -5.57 14.64
CA LEU A 224 16.63 -6.85 14.00
C LEU A 224 17.61 -7.14 12.86
N ALA A 225 17.92 -6.15 12.02
CA ALA A 225 18.91 -6.27 10.96
C ALA A 225 20.32 -6.57 11.51
N ASP A 226 20.72 -5.90 12.59
CA ASP A 226 22.02 -6.09 13.24
C ASP A 226 22.17 -7.47 13.91
N HIS A 227 21.06 -8.13 14.25
CA HIS A 227 21.03 -9.41 14.99
C HIS A 227 20.37 -10.54 14.20
N SER A 228 20.58 -10.56 12.87
CA SER A 228 19.99 -11.51 11.92
C SER A 228 20.32 -12.99 12.16
N GLY A 229 21.14 -13.33 13.16
CA GLY A 229 21.46 -14.71 13.53
C GLY A 229 20.37 -15.38 14.39
N THR A 230 20.02 -16.62 14.05
CA THR A 230 19.09 -17.49 14.80
C THR A 230 19.79 -18.16 15.99
N ASP A 231 20.49 -17.37 16.82
CA ASP A 231 21.15 -17.88 18.02
C ASP A 231 20.13 -18.29 19.11
N ALA A 232 20.63 -18.94 20.17
CA ALA A 232 19.80 -19.44 21.26
C ALA A 232 18.98 -18.36 22.00
N GLY A 233 19.27 -17.07 21.80
CA GLY A 233 18.52 -15.94 22.38
C GLY A 233 17.60 -15.22 21.40
N PHE A 234 17.57 -15.61 20.13
CA PHE A 234 16.84 -14.89 19.07
C PHE A 234 15.33 -14.79 19.36
N GLU A 235 14.70 -15.91 19.69
CA GLU A 235 13.26 -15.94 20.05
C GLU A 235 12.94 -15.08 21.28
N GLY A 236 13.84 -15.05 22.26
CA GLY A 236 13.71 -14.20 23.45
C GLY A 236 13.72 -12.72 23.08
N ARG A 237 14.64 -12.31 22.19
CA ARG A 237 14.72 -10.93 21.68
C ARG A 237 13.48 -10.55 20.86
N LEU A 238 13.00 -11.43 19.99
CA LEU A 238 11.77 -11.19 19.23
C LEU A 238 10.57 -10.94 20.16
N ALA A 239 10.41 -11.75 21.20
CA ALA A 239 9.33 -11.59 22.18
C ALA A 239 9.46 -10.31 23.02
N GLU A 240 10.69 -9.90 23.33
CA GLU A 240 10.96 -8.63 24.01
C GLU A 240 10.59 -7.43 23.12
N TRP A 241 11.13 -7.36 21.90
CA TRP A 241 10.86 -6.25 20.98
C TRP A 241 9.40 -6.19 20.54
N THR A 242 8.73 -7.33 20.38
CA THR A 242 7.29 -7.36 20.11
C THR A 242 6.49 -6.73 21.25
N ARG A 243 6.86 -6.99 22.52
CA ARG A 243 6.22 -6.35 23.67
C ARG A 243 6.50 -4.85 23.73
N GLU A 244 7.74 -4.43 23.46
CA GLU A 244 8.12 -3.02 23.37
C GLU A 244 7.23 -2.26 22.36
N LEU A 245 7.05 -2.81 21.16
CA LEU A 245 6.16 -2.23 20.14
C LEU A 245 4.70 -2.26 20.55
N ALA A 246 4.24 -3.36 21.18
CA ALA A 246 2.86 -3.50 21.64
C ALA A 246 2.51 -2.44 22.69
N ASP A 247 3.39 -2.20 23.66
CA ASP A 247 3.21 -1.19 24.71
C ASP A 247 3.15 0.22 24.08
N MET A 248 4.08 0.54 23.18
CA MET A 248 4.12 1.83 22.49
C MET A 248 2.87 2.09 21.63
N VAL A 249 2.45 1.11 20.83
CA VAL A 249 1.24 1.20 20.02
C VAL A 249 -0.01 1.25 20.91
N GLY A 250 -0.03 0.51 22.02
CA GLY A 250 -1.10 0.53 23.00
C GLY A 250 -1.30 1.90 23.63
N GLU A 251 -0.21 2.53 24.08
CA GLU A 251 -0.22 3.89 24.62
C GLU A 251 -0.68 4.91 23.56
N ALA A 252 -0.09 4.90 22.37
CA ALA A 252 -0.42 5.86 21.31
C ALA A 252 -1.88 5.72 20.82
N SER A 253 -2.36 4.49 20.61
CA SER A 253 -3.73 4.22 20.17
C SER A 253 -4.77 4.49 21.26
N GLY A 254 -4.41 4.29 22.53
CA GLY A 254 -5.24 4.63 23.70
C GLY A 254 -5.43 6.14 23.85
N VAL A 255 -4.36 6.92 23.71
CA VAL A 255 -4.42 8.40 23.72
C VAL A 255 -5.32 8.93 22.60
N ARG A 256 -5.21 8.37 21.40
CA ARG A 256 -6.08 8.73 20.27
C ARG A 256 -7.54 8.38 20.55
N SER A 257 -7.82 7.21 21.13
CA SER A 257 -9.18 6.78 21.47
C SER A 257 -9.81 7.68 22.55
N ALA A 258 -9.04 8.11 23.55
CA ALA A 258 -9.48 9.05 24.58
C ALA A 258 -9.81 10.44 24.00
N LYS A 259 -8.99 10.95 23.07
CA LYS A 259 -9.23 12.24 22.39
C LYS A 259 -10.33 12.18 21.32
N GLY A 260 -10.65 10.99 20.80
CA GLY A 260 -11.71 10.76 19.80
C GLY A 260 -13.13 10.69 20.37
N ASN A 261 -13.28 10.54 21.69
CA ASN A 261 -14.59 10.66 22.34
C ASN A 261 -14.99 12.13 22.42
N LYS A 262 -15.72 12.62 21.41
CA LYS A 262 -16.46 13.88 21.54
C LYS A 262 -17.45 13.75 22.69
N VAL A 263 -17.29 14.63 23.65
CA VAL A 263 -18.20 14.84 24.76
C VAL A 263 -19.12 15.99 24.36
N ASN A 264 -20.43 15.88 24.61
CA ASN A 264 -21.35 16.99 24.33
C ASN A 264 -21.09 18.17 25.30
N HIS A 265 -21.74 19.32 25.07
CA HIS A 265 -21.61 20.52 25.92
C HIS A 265 -21.92 20.29 27.42
N GLU A 266 -22.47 19.13 27.78
CA GLU A 266 -22.84 18.71 29.13
C GLU A 266 -21.89 17.65 29.72
N GLY A 267 -20.75 17.36 29.10
CA GLY A 267 -19.77 16.42 29.66
C GLY A 267 -20.18 14.94 29.56
N ARG A 268 -21.17 14.58 28.74
CA ARG A 268 -21.59 13.19 28.50
C ARG A 268 -21.01 12.61 27.20
N PRO A 269 -20.55 11.33 27.20
CA PRO A 269 -20.03 10.67 26.01
C PRO A 269 -21.13 10.52 24.95
N VAL A 270 -20.83 10.92 23.70
CA VAL A 270 -21.77 10.78 22.57
C VAL A 270 -21.87 9.30 22.19
N LYS A 271 -22.99 8.65 22.53
CA LYS A 271 -23.27 7.26 22.11
C LYS A 271 -23.42 7.18 20.58
N LYS A 272 -22.53 6.45 19.89
CA LYS A 272 -22.77 6.01 18.51
C LYS A 272 -24.01 5.10 18.49
N ARG A 273 -25.09 5.52 17.81
CA ARG A 273 -26.24 4.63 17.52
C ARG A 273 -25.75 3.49 16.64
N ARG A 274 -25.78 2.25 17.16
CA ARG A 274 -25.72 1.04 16.33
C ARG A 274 -27.00 1.02 15.48
N LYS A 275 -26.88 1.13 14.14
CA LYS A 275 -27.96 0.72 13.24
C LYS A 275 -28.06 -0.79 13.31
N GLY A 276 -29.15 -1.29 13.89
CA GLY A 276 -29.48 -2.70 13.90
C GLY A 276 -29.75 -3.20 12.48
N LYS A 277 -29.28 -4.40 12.21
CA LYS A 277 -29.54 -5.17 10.99
C LYS A 277 -30.89 -5.86 11.22
N ALA A 278 -31.91 -5.50 10.44
CA ALA A 278 -33.11 -6.30 10.24
C ALA A 278 -33.21 -6.54 8.73
N ALA A 279 -33.29 -7.81 8.37
CA ALA A 279 -33.61 -8.27 7.03
C ALA A 279 -35.12 -8.23 6.83
N GLU A 280 -35.57 -7.87 5.63
CA GLU A 280 -36.56 -8.64 4.86
C GLU A 280 -36.71 -8.05 3.45
N ASP A 281 -37.18 -8.91 2.57
CA ASP A 281 -37.02 -8.93 1.12
C ASP A 281 -38.07 -8.11 0.33
N GLU A 282 -37.67 -7.84 -0.91
CA GLU A 282 -38.44 -7.81 -2.17
C GLU A 282 -39.41 -6.66 -2.55
N ALA A 283 -39.16 -6.23 -3.80
CA ALA A 283 -40.09 -5.90 -4.89
C ALA A 283 -40.40 -4.42 -5.26
N GLU A 284 -40.04 -4.16 -6.53
CA GLU A 284 -40.71 -3.36 -7.57
C GLU A 284 -40.55 -1.82 -7.66
N GLU A 285 -39.94 -1.44 -8.80
CA GLU A 285 -40.16 -0.34 -9.75
C GLU A 285 -40.99 0.89 -9.32
N THR A 286 -40.44 2.09 -9.55
CA THR A 286 -40.88 2.96 -10.66
C THR A 286 -39.82 4.01 -11.02
N ASP A 287 -39.67 4.25 -12.32
CA ASP A 287 -39.04 5.41 -12.94
C ASP A 287 -39.64 6.72 -12.41
N GLU A 288 -38.80 7.72 -12.08
CA GLU A 288 -39.12 9.13 -12.36
C GLU A 288 -37.82 9.91 -12.67
N GLU A 289 -37.81 10.46 -13.87
CA GLU A 289 -36.89 11.46 -14.38
C GLU A 289 -36.89 12.71 -13.50
N HIS A 290 -35.71 13.23 -13.14
CA HIS A 290 -35.57 14.65 -12.81
C HIS A 290 -34.38 15.26 -13.55
N HIS A 291 -34.74 15.82 -14.71
CA HIS A 291 -34.01 16.89 -15.38
C HIS A 291 -34.29 18.23 -14.67
N CYS A 292 -33.41 19.21 -14.92
CA CYS A 292 -33.51 20.63 -14.62
C CYS A 292 -32.87 21.11 -13.30
N CYS A 293 -31.68 21.71 -13.44
CA CYS A 293 -31.53 23.17 -13.34
C CYS A 293 -30.11 23.56 -13.77
N SER A 294 -29.96 23.86 -15.05
CA SER A 294 -29.04 24.87 -15.54
C SER A 294 -29.68 26.24 -15.33
N ASP A 295 -28.94 27.19 -14.77
CA ASP A 295 -29.07 28.59 -15.19
C ASP A 295 -27.76 29.35 -14.93
N ASP A 296 -27.34 29.97 -16.03
CA ASP A 296 -26.24 30.91 -16.16
C ASP A 296 -26.51 32.21 -15.40
N GLY A 297 -25.42 32.85 -14.96
CA GLY A 297 -25.43 34.24 -14.55
C GLY A 297 -24.30 35.00 -15.23
N THR A 298 -24.61 35.65 -16.36
CA THR A 298 -24.07 36.93 -16.90
C THR A 298 -22.54 37.06 -17.11
N ILE A 299 -22.04 37.49 -18.26
CA ILE A 299 -22.50 38.52 -19.23
C ILE A 299 -22.40 38.00 -20.65
#